data_AF-A0ABD3NEX5-F1
#
_entry.id   AF-A0ABD3NEX5-F1
#
_cell.length_a   1.000
_cell.length_b   1.000
_cell.length_c   1.000
_cell.angle_alpha   90.00
_cell.angle_beta   90.00
_cell.angle_gamma   90.00
#
_symmetry.space_group_name_H-M   'P 1'
#
loop_
_entity.id
_entity.type
_entity.pdbx_description
1 polymer ?
#
loop_
_entity_poly.entity_id
_entity_poly.type
_entity_poly.pdbx_seq_one_letter_code
_entity_poly.pdbx_strand_id
1 'polypeptide(L)'
;MRNSLLHITSHLATDGMDMQETISLVVNDLEMVQLIDCPSSQCPADIKVKIEELKKVRKRQKSLLKPSNHKLFIDRVWDRVYNGSSAKSMPDPGSLVDSSSVATGSSTDHLSNELVEVFKTTQLSLVKEGDCCLTSDLTFFTLLQVTPYTMLSSGDSDDDSREIIGFPGLVCSHCNSRKFFTTSSEHLSGLLLTISNHMQTCQSCPKSARNLITRFRGTHDKQLKQVSPDDHAKCMQHVWTRLVAASKKEKKKNTVKPVIESEENVCYLRNWSHVIECICCCCCTWPDCCSSPPLSLAFSHTLSLASDYLLNALWCNHG
;
A
#
# COMPACT_ATOMS: atom_id res chain seq x y z
N MET A 1 14.51 9.65 14.71
CA MET A 1 13.29 10.07 15.43
C MET A 1 13.56 10.67 16.80
N ARG A 2 14.33 10.03 17.71
CA ARG A 2 14.70 10.62 19.03
C ARG A 2 15.34 12.02 18.94
N ASN A 3 16.28 12.24 18.01
CA ASN A 3 16.98 13.53 17.89
C ASN A 3 16.10 14.67 17.32
N SER A 4 15.08 14.35 16.51
CA SER A 4 14.13 15.35 16.00
C SER A 4 13.12 15.78 17.08
N LEU A 5 12.80 14.89 18.02
CA LEU A 5 11.91 15.18 19.15
C LEU A 5 12.57 16.13 20.17
N LEU A 6 13.88 15.97 20.42
CA LEU A 6 14.64 16.87 21.31
C LEU A 6 14.74 18.32 20.79
N HIS A 7 14.76 18.50 19.47
CA HIS A 7 14.84 19.82 18.85
C HIS A 7 13.52 20.59 18.90
N ILE A 8 12.39 19.88 19.00
CA ILE A 8 11.05 20.48 19.14
C ILE A 8 10.81 20.95 20.59
N THR A 9 11.39 20.27 21.59
CA THR A 9 11.24 20.61 23.01
C THR A 9 11.93 21.91 23.41
N SER A 10 12.99 22.33 22.70
CA SER A 10 13.73 23.56 23.00
C SER A 10 12.96 24.86 22.72
N HIS A 11 11.88 24.81 21.92
CA HIS A 11 11.19 26.01 21.42
C HIS A 11 9.91 26.38 22.19
N LEU A 12 9.55 25.65 23.26
CA LEU A 12 8.19 25.67 23.85
C LEU A 12 8.13 26.19 25.31
N ALA A 13 9.12 26.93 25.79
CA ALA A 13 9.23 27.31 27.20
C ALA A 13 8.48 28.60 27.62
N THR A 14 7.36 28.99 26.99
CA THR A 14 6.74 30.30 27.25
C THR A 14 5.36 30.33 27.91
N ASP A 15 4.64 29.22 28.11
CA ASP A 15 3.32 29.28 28.76
C ASP A 15 3.19 28.22 29.87
N GLY A 16 3.06 28.69 31.12
CA GLY A 16 3.11 27.95 32.38
C GLY A 16 1.98 26.95 32.65
N MET A 17 1.78 25.98 31.76
CA MET A 17 1.21 24.68 32.11
C MET A 17 2.34 23.68 32.35
N ASP A 18 2.18 22.78 33.32
CA ASP A 18 3.15 21.73 33.65
C ASP A 18 3.24 20.69 32.50
N MET A 19 3.97 21.10 31.44
CA MET A 19 4.08 20.40 30.17
C MET A 19 4.92 19.13 30.29
N GLN A 20 5.72 18.97 31.35
CA GLN A 20 6.49 17.76 31.57
C GLN A 20 5.59 16.54 31.80
N GLU A 21 4.44 16.70 32.47
CA GLU A 21 3.50 15.60 32.71
C GLU A 21 2.79 15.19 31.40
N THR A 22 2.47 16.15 30.54
CA THR A 22 1.82 15.89 29.24
C THR A 22 2.79 15.31 28.19
N ILE A 23 4.06 15.71 28.23
CA ILE A 23 5.10 15.14 27.35
C ILE A 23 5.44 13.70 27.78
N SER A 24 5.53 13.45 29.08
CA SER A 24 5.70 12.09 29.62
C SER A 24 4.56 11.16 29.19
N LEU A 25 3.32 11.67 29.17
CA LEU A 25 2.13 10.98 28.65
C LEU A 25 2.27 10.53 27.18
N VAL A 26 2.76 11.40 26.29
CA VAL A 26 2.88 11.09 24.85
C VAL A 26 4.02 10.13 24.55
N VAL A 27 5.15 10.26 25.26
CA VAL A 27 6.30 9.35 25.12
C VAL A 27 5.94 7.94 25.58
N ASN A 28 5.19 7.83 26.68
CA ASN A 28 4.69 6.54 27.19
C ASN A 28 3.67 5.89 26.24
N ASP A 29 2.81 6.67 25.58
CA ASP A 29 1.83 6.14 24.60
C ASP A 29 2.51 5.60 23.33
N LEU A 30 3.64 6.17 22.90
CA LEU A 30 4.41 5.70 21.73
C LEU A 30 5.23 4.43 22.00
N GLU A 31 5.80 4.27 23.20
CA GLU A 31 6.48 3.04 23.60
C GLU A 31 5.49 1.88 23.85
N MET A 32 4.26 2.19 24.28
CA MET A 32 3.19 1.20 24.49
C MET A 32 2.70 0.51 23.21
N VAL A 33 2.69 1.20 22.06
CA VAL A 33 2.13 0.66 20.80
C VAL A 33 3.07 -0.36 20.13
N GLN A 34 4.37 -0.34 20.42
CA GLN A 34 5.32 -1.31 19.85
C GLN A 34 5.36 -2.67 20.57
N LEU A 35 4.68 -2.80 21.72
CA LEU A 35 4.70 -4.03 22.54
C LEU A 35 3.47 -4.93 22.35
N ILE A 36 2.49 -4.53 21.53
CA ILE A 36 1.20 -5.23 21.41
C ILE A 36 1.29 -6.53 20.59
N ASP A 37 2.33 -6.71 19.77
CA ASP A 37 2.48 -7.89 18.89
C ASP A 37 3.51 -8.92 19.40
N CYS A 38 3.96 -8.82 20.66
CA CYS A 38 4.85 -9.83 21.23
C CYS A 38 4.04 -11.08 21.65
N PRO A 39 4.31 -12.28 21.09
CA PRO A 39 3.62 -13.50 21.49
C PRO A 39 3.79 -13.69 23.01
N SER A 40 2.65 -13.81 23.69
CA SER A 40 2.49 -13.67 25.14
C SER A 40 3.32 -14.64 26.01
N SER A 41 3.95 -15.64 25.39
CA SER A 41 4.82 -16.63 26.04
C SER A 41 6.24 -16.15 26.35
N GLN A 42 6.73 -15.06 25.73
CA GLN A 42 8.13 -14.62 25.91
C GLN A 42 8.31 -13.33 26.70
N CYS A 43 7.24 -12.65 27.11
CA CYS A 43 7.37 -11.40 27.87
C CYS A 43 7.66 -11.70 29.37
N PRO A 44 8.79 -11.21 29.92
CA PRO A 44 9.13 -11.33 31.33
C PRO A 44 8.01 -10.85 32.27
N ALA A 45 7.85 -11.51 33.42
CA ALA A 45 6.73 -11.27 34.33
C ALA A 45 6.71 -9.85 34.90
N ASP A 46 7.87 -9.27 35.16
CA ASP A 46 8.07 -7.89 35.62
C ASP A 46 7.59 -6.86 34.58
N ILE A 47 7.84 -7.10 33.29
CA ILE A 47 7.35 -6.23 32.21
C ILE A 47 5.82 -6.31 32.11
N LYS A 48 5.22 -7.50 32.27
CA LYS A 48 3.75 -7.66 32.28
C LYS A 48 3.10 -6.85 33.41
N VAL A 49 3.67 -6.92 34.61
CA VAL A 49 3.18 -6.13 35.76
C VAL A 49 3.28 -4.64 35.46
N LYS A 50 4.42 -4.18 34.94
CA LYS A 50 4.63 -2.77 34.59
C LYS A 50 3.66 -2.26 33.51
N ILE A 51 3.38 -3.08 32.50
CA ILE A 51 2.37 -2.75 31.47
C ILE A 51 0.98 -2.60 32.09
N GLU A 52 0.59 -3.50 33.00
CA GLU A 52 -0.70 -3.41 33.69
C GLU A 52 -0.80 -2.19 34.61
N GLU A 53 0.29 -1.80 35.27
CA GLU A 53 0.35 -0.55 36.03
C GLU A 53 0.19 0.68 35.13
N LEU A 54 0.90 0.73 34.00
CA LEU A 54 0.79 1.82 33.03
C LEU A 54 -0.62 1.93 32.44
N LYS A 55 -1.30 0.80 32.19
CA LYS A 55 -2.72 0.80 31.77
C LYS A 55 -3.63 1.42 32.84
N LYS A 56 -3.40 1.14 34.13
CA LYS A 56 -4.16 1.74 35.24
C LYS A 56 -3.92 3.25 35.32
N VAL A 57 -2.66 3.69 35.21
CA VAL A 57 -2.29 5.12 35.19
C VAL A 57 -2.97 5.83 34.02
N ARG A 58 -2.90 5.26 32.81
CA ARG A 58 -3.58 5.78 31.62
C ARG A 58 -5.08 5.92 31.82
N LYS A 59 -5.75 4.93 32.41
CA LYS A 59 -7.19 4.98 32.67
C LYS A 59 -7.55 6.12 33.64
N ARG A 60 -6.75 6.33 34.69
CA ARG A 60 -6.92 7.45 35.64
C ARG A 60 -6.71 8.80 34.95
N GLN A 61 -5.59 8.97 34.23
CA GLN A 61 -5.29 10.21 33.51
C GLN A 61 -6.38 10.54 32.46
N LYS A 62 -6.84 9.53 31.72
CA LYS A 62 -7.94 9.69 30.75
C LYS A 62 -9.25 10.15 31.40
N SER A 63 -9.54 9.72 32.63
CA SER A 63 -10.73 10.17 33.37
C SER A 63 -10.62 11.60 33.90
N LEU A 64 -9.41 12.13 34.08
CA LEU A 64 -9.18 13.52 34.52
C LEU A 64 -9.25 14.52 33.37
N LEU A 65 -9.07 14.07 32.13
CA LEU A 65 -9.20 14.92 30.96
C LEU A 65 -10.67 15.18 30.67
N LYS A 66 -11.04 16.47 30.56
CA LYS A 66 -12.36 16.85 30.04
C LYS A 66 -12.54 16.24 28.64
N PRO A 67 -13.68 15.59 28.32
CA PRO A 67 -13.90 14.89 27.05
C PRO A 67 -13.59 15.72 25.79
N SER A 68 -13.73 17.05 25.88
CA SER A 68 -13.43 17.99 24.78
C SER A 68 -11.92 18.18 24.53
N ASN A 69 -11.08 18.08 25.56
CA ASN A 69 -9.66 18.46 25.48
C ASN A 69 -8.81 17.43 24.74
N HIS A 70 -9.16 16.15 24.82
CA HIS A 70 -8.41 15.10 24.12
C HIS A 70 -8.53 15.24 22.60
N LYS A 71 -9.75 15.53 22.11
CA LYS A 71 -9.97 15.77 20.68
C LYS A 71 -9.16 16.99 20.20
N LEU A 72 -9.24 18.10 20.92
CA LEU A 72 -8.49 19.33 20.59
C LEU A 72 -6.97 19.10 20.58
N PHE A 73 -6.46 18.30 21.50
CA PHE A 73 -5.04 17.93 21.51
C PHE A 73 -4.65 17.14 20.27
N ILE A 74 -5.41 16.09 19.93
CA ILE A 74 -5.16 15.25 18.75
C ILE A 74 -5.26 16.09 17.47
N ASP A 75 -6.29 16.93 17.33
CA ASP A 75 -6.47 17.82 16.18
C ASP A 75 -5.28 18.78 16.04
N ARG A 76 -4.79 19.38 17.14
CA ARG A 76 -3.61 20.26 17.13
C ARG A 76 -2.32 19.54 16.75
N VAL A 77 -2.11 18.31 17.25
CA VAL A 77 -0.94 17.50 16.89
C VAL A 77 -1.01 17.13 15.41
N TRP A 78 -2.19 16.72 14.95
CA TRP A 78 -2.44 16.36 13.55
C TRP A 78 -2.17 17.54 12.62
N ASP A 79 -2.74 18.72 12.91
CA ASP A 79 -2.50 19.94 12.14
C ASP A 79 -1.02 20.28 12.08
N ARG A 80 -0.29 20.16 13.19
CA ARG A 80 1.15 20.48 13.23
C ARG A 80 1.99 19.51 12.40
N VAL A 81 1.63 18.22 12.39
CA VAL A 81 2.35 17.17 11.65
C VAL A 81 2.07 17.27 10.15
N TYR A 82 0.83 17.52 9.75
CA TYR A 82 0.41 17.41 8.35
C TYR A 82 0.24 18.73 7.63
N ASN A 83 -0.17 19.79 8.33
CA ASN A 83 -0.41 21.11 7.72
C ASN A 83 0.80 22.04 7.83
N GLY A 84 1.87 21.60 8.50
CA GLY A 84 3.10 22.37 8.72
C GLY A 84 2.83 23.57 9.63
N SER A 85 3.84 23.97 10.41
CA SER A 85 3.78 25.12 11.30
C SER A 85 3.72 26.45 10.56
N SER A 86 2.73 26.67 9.69
CA SER A 86 2.31 28.02 9.35
C SER A 86 1.62 28.55 10.59
N ALA A 87 2.40 29.15 11.49
CA ALA A 87 1.90 29.95 12.59
C ALA A 87 0.98 31.02 11.99
N LYS A 88 -0.32 30.72 11.89
CA LYS A 88 -1.35 31.73 11.72
C LYS A 88 -1.33 32.50 13.02
N SER A 89 -0.57 33.59 13.04
CA SER A 89 -0.80 34.71 13.94
C SER A 89 -2.32 34.94 13.98
N MET A 90 -2.87 35.02 15.19
CA MET A 90 -4.29 35.33 15.39
C MET A 90 -4.69 36.51 14.48
N PRO A 91 -5.79 36.40 13.72
CA PRO A 91 -6.24 37.50 12.89
C PRO A 91 -6.67 38.68 13.77
N ASP A 92 -6.02 39.80 13.53
CA ASP A 92 -6.35 41.12 14.05
C ASP A 92 -7.80 41.48 13.65
N PRO A 93 -8.71 41.76 14.60
CA PRO A 93 -10.10 42.10 14.30
C PRO A 93 -10.20 43.56 13.84
N GLY A 94 -9.81 43.85 12.59
CA GLY A 94 -9.83 45.25 12.12
C GLY A 94 -9.76 45.57 10.63
N SER A 95 -9.55 44.61 9.72
CA SER A 95 -9.33 44.97 8.30
C SER A 95 -10.51 44.57 7.40
N LEU A 96 -11.40 45.55 7.19
CA LEU A 96 -12.37 45.57 6.08
C LEU A 96 -11.66 46.09 4.83
N VAL A 97 -11.33 45.20 3.90
CA VAL A 97 -11.03 45.57 2.51
C VAL A 97 -11.87 44.75 1.57
N ASP A 98 -12.77 45.47 0.93
CA ASP A 98 -13.58 45.12 -0.22
C ASP A 98 -12.67 44.96 -1.44
N SER A 99 -12.80 43.84 -2.17
CA SER A 99 -12.25 43.72 -3.53
C SER A 99 -12.90 42.56 -4.28
N SER A 100 -13.79 42.98 -5.17
CA SER A 100 -14.49 42.23 -6.20
C SER A 100 -13.55 41.72 -7.30
N SER A 101 -14.03 40.66 -7.96
CA SER A 101 -13.67 40.17 -9.31
C SER A 101 -12.38 39.37 -9.48
N VAL A 102 -12.49 38.15 -10.03
CA VAL A 102 -12.01 37.80 -11.39
C VAL A 102 -12.17 36.29 -11.67
N ALA A 103 -12.81 36.01 -12.81
CA ALA A 103 -12.75 34.83 -13.68
C ALA A 103 -13.19 33.44 -13.15
N THR A 104 -14.49 33.18 -13.29
CA THR A 104 -15.05 31.83 -13.44
C THR A 104 -14.75 31.31 -14.85
N GLY A 105 -13.53 30.80 -15.06
CA GLY A 105 -13.14 30.10 -16.28
C GLY A 105 -13.45 28.61 -16.18
N SER A 106 -14.41 28.14 -16.97
CA SER A 106 -14.74 26.72 -17.19
C SER A 106 -13.52 25.93 -17.67
N SER A 107 -12.86 25.17 -16.78
CA SER A 107 -11.68 24.32 -17.07
C SER A 107 -11.94 22.83 -16.77
N THR A 108 -13.21 22.42 -16.70
CA THR A 108 -13.59 21.03 -16.45
C THR A 108 -13.29 20.11 -17.63
N ASP A 109 -13.24 20.61 -18.87
CA ASP A 109 -13.18 19.75 -20.06
C ASP A 109 -11.80 19.12 -20.32
N HIS A 110 -10.70 19.71 -19.82
CA HIS A 110 -9.37 19.17 -20.06
C HIS A 110 -9.02 18.01 -19.10
N LEU A 111 -9.68 17.94 -17.94
CA LEU A 111 -9.45 16.89 -16.93
C LEU A 111 -10.01 15.54 -17.37
N SER A 112 -11.09 15.55 -18.14
CA SER A 112 -11.72 14.39 -18.73
C SER A 112 -10.73 13.60 -19.59
N ASN A 113 -9.95 14.30 -20.42
CA ASN A 113 -9.08 13.65 -21.41
C ASN A 113 -7.89 12.92 -20.78
N GLU A 114 -7.26 13.50 -19.75
CA GLU A 114 -6.13 12.86 -19.06
C GLU A 114 -6.59 11.62 -18.28
N LEU A 115 -7.78 11.66 -17.68
CA LEU A 115 -8.39 10.50 -17.03
C LEU A 115 -8.76 9.41 -18.03
N VAL A 116 -9.37 9.78 -19.17
CA VAL A 116 -9.82 8.85 -20.21
C VAL A 116 -8.67 8.01 -20.78
N GLU A 117 -7.48 8.59 -20.96
CA GLU A 117 -6.31 7.82 -21.43
C GLU A 117 -5.85 6.80 -20.40
N VAL A 118 -5.90 7.12 -19.10
CA VAL A 118 -5.61 6.16 -18.01
C VAL A 118 -6.66 5.04 -17.95
N PHE A 119 -7.91 5.32 -18.33
CA PHE A 119 -8.99 4.33 -18.37
C PHE A 119 -8.77 3.24 -19.42
N LYS A 120 -8.31 3.61 -20.63
CA LYS A 120 -8.25 2.69 -21.78
C LYS A 120 -7.29 1.52 -21.57
N THR A 121 -6.28 1.67 -20.72
CA THR A 121 -5.25 0.64 -20.52
C THR A 121 -5.60 -0.43 -19.49
N THR A 122 -6.70 -0.30 -18.74
CA THR A 122 -6.95 -1.14 -17.56
C THR A 122 -8.19 -2.03 -17.72
N GLN A 123 -8.07 -3.16 -18.43
CA GLN A 123 -9.19 -4.10 -18.64
C GLN A 123 -9.68 -4.82 -17.37
N LEU A 124 -8.94 -4.73 -16.26
CA LEU A 124 -9.32 -5.29 -14.95
C LEU A 124 -9.75 -4.19 -13.97
N SER A 125 -10.39 -3.13 -14.47
CA SER A 125 -10.74 -1.98 -13.65
C SER A 125 -11.80 -2.33 -12.61
N LEU A 126 -11.40 -2.23 -11.34
CA LEU A 126 -12.26 -2.38 -10.17
C LEU A 126 -13.42 -1.37 -10.17
N VAL A 127 -13.17 -0.17 -10.72
CA VAL A 127 -14.15 0.90 -10.93
C VAL A 127 -14.61 0.94 -12.39
N LYS A 128 -15.86 1.36 -12.64
CA LYS A 128 -16.41 1.59 -13.98
C LYS A 128 -16.55 3.09 -14.21
N GLU A 129 -16.58 3.50 -15.47
CA GLU A 129 -16.74 4.92 -15.83
C GLU A 129 -17.96 5.55 -15.16
N GLY A 130 -19.11 4.86 -15.13
CA GLY A 130 -20.33 5.35 -14.47
C GLY A 130 -20.24 5.49 -12.94
N ASP A 131 -19.16 5.06 -12.28
CA ASP A 131 -18.96 5.32 -10.85
C ASP A 131 -18.36 6.72 -10.61
N CYS A 132 -17.84 7.40 -11.63
CA CYS A 132 -17.18 8.71 -11.49
C CYS A 132 -18.13 9.78 -10.95
N CYS A 133 -19.41 9.75 -11.32
CA CYS A 133 -20.41 10.71 -10.89
C CYS A 133 -20.95 10.43 -9.48
N LEU A 134 -20.61 9.29 -8.89
CA LEU A 134 -21.08 8.85 -7.57
C LEU A 134 -20.06 9.13 -6.46
N THR A 135 -18.90 9.72 -6.78
CA THR A 135 -17.86 9.99 -5.80
C THR A 135 -16.98 11.15 -6.23
N SER A 136 -16.01 11.52 -5.42
CA SER A 136 -15.03 12.55 -5.78
C SER A 136 -13.97 12.04 -6.76
N ASP A 137 -13.35 12.94 -7.52
CA ASP A 137 -12.26 12.60 -8.44
C ASP A 137 -11.09 11.91 -7.72
N LEU A 138 -10.75 12.36 -6.50
CA LEU A 138 -9.69 11.74 -5.71
C LEU A 138 -10.01 10.27 -5.41
N THR A 139 -11.22 9.98 -4.95
CA THR A 139 -11.67 8.62 -4.64
C THR A 139 -11.62 7.75 -5.89
N PHE A 140 -12.23 8.23 -6.97
CA PHE A 140 -12.31 7.52 -8.23
C PHE A 140 -10.92 7.22 -8.79
N PHE A 141 -10.07 8.24 -8.84
CA PHE A 141 -8.69 8.09 -9.31
C PHE A 141 -7.88 7.14 -8.43
N THR A 142 -7.99 7.25 -7.10
CA THR A 142 -7.28 6.34 -6.17
C THR A 142 -7.64 4.87 -6.41
N LEU A 143 -8.90 4.59 -6.70
CA LEU A 143 -9.37 3.24 -7.01
C LEU A 143 -8.85 2.69 -8.35
N LEU A 144 -8.50 3.55 -9.31
CA LEU A 144 -7.82 3.14 -10.55
C LEU A 144 -6.37 2.74 -10.32
N GLN A 145 -5.74 3.26 -9.27
CA GLN A 145 -4.33 3.04 -8.96
C GLN A 145 -4.11 1.80 -8.07
N VAL A 146 -5.14 0.97 -7.86
CA VAL A 146 -5.06 -0.27 -7.08
C VAL A 146 -5.63 -1.45 -7.87
N THR A 147 -5.14 -2.64 -7.56
CA THR A 147 -5.67 -3.89 -8.11
C THR A 147 -6.24 -4.77 -7.00
N PRO A 148 -7.27 -5.59 -7.30
CA PRO A 148 -7.73 -6.62 -6.39
C PRO A 148 -6.58 -7.54 -5.95
N TYR A 149 -6.50 -7.80 -4.65
CA TYR A 149 -5.55 -8.72 -4.05
C TYR A 149 -6.29 -9.81 -3.28
N THR A 150 -5.96 -11.06 -3.58
CA THR A 150 -6.43 -12.22 -2.83
C THR A 150 -5.27 -12.77 -2.03
N MET A 151 -5.44 -12.92 -0.72
CA MET A 151 -4.44 -13.61 0.10
C MET A 151 -4.43 -15.07 -0.35
N LEU A 152 -3.41 -15.45 -1.11
CA LEU A 152 -3.10 -16.84 -1.36
C LEU A 152 -2.69 -17.42 -0.01
N SER A 153 -3.52 -18.29 0.55
CA SER A 153 -3.15 -19.06 1.73
C SER A 153 -2.01 -19.98 1.30
N SER A 154 -0.79 -19.63 1.68
CA SER A 154 0.42 -20.39 1.34
C SER A 154 0.55 -21.62 2.24
N GLY A 155 -0.48 -22.45 2.28
CA GLY A 155 -0.53 -23.60 3.17
C GLY A 155 -0.92 -24.85 2.43
N ASP A 156 0.05 -25.75 2.25
CA ASP A 156 -0.08 -27.20 2.00
C ASP A 156 -0.80 -27.93 3.17
N SER A 157 -1.79 -27.29 3.78
CA SER A 157 -2.60 -27.92 4.82
C SER A 157 -3.77 -28.60 4.11
N ASP A 158 -3.66 -29.91 3.91
CA ASP A 158 -4.68 -30.82 3.35
C ASP A 158 -6.00 -30.88 4.16
N ASP A 159 -6.29 -29.89 5.01
CA ASP A 159 -7.54 -29.80 5.75
C ASP A 159 -8.60 -29.10 4.89
N ASP A 160 -9.14 -29.87 3.94
CA ASP A 160 -10.20 -29.54 2.96
C ASP A 160 -11.52 -29.00 3.58
N SER A 161 -11.61 -28.88 4.91
CA SER A 161 -12.87 -28.62 5.62
C SER A 161 -13.10 -27.16 6.03
N ARG A 162 -12.08 -26.30 5.98
CA ARG A 162 -12.26 -24.86 6.25
C ARG A 162 -12.17 -24.09 4.95
N GLU A 163 -13.31 -23.66 4.42
CA GLU A 163 -13.33 -22.56 3.46
C GLU A 163 -12.59 -21.39 4.12
N ILE A 164 -11.31 -21.21 3.78
CA ILE A 164 -10.54 -20.06 4.22
C ILE A 164 -11.20 -18.87 3.54
N ILE A 165 -12.04 -18.16 4.29
CA ILE A 165 -12.66 -16.90 3.92
C ILE A 165 -11.50 -15.89 3.85
N GLY A 166 -10.77 -15.91 2.74
CA GLY A 166 -9.73 -14.93 2.47
C GLY A 166 -10.38 -13.55 2.44
N PHE A 167 -9.84 -12.62 3.23
CA PHE A 167 -10.32 -11.25 3.22
C PHE A 167 -9.97 -10.59 1.88
N PRO A 168 -10.95 -9.98 1.19
CA PRO A 168 -10.67 -9.22 -0.02
C PRO A 168 -9.73 -8.05 0.31
N GLY A 169 -8.63 -7.97 -0.44
CA GLY A 169 -7.65 -6.91 -0.30
C GLY A 169 -7.49 -6.10 -1.58
N LEU A 170 -6.80 -4.98 -1.46
CA LEU A 170 -6.30 -4.17 -2.55
C LEU A 170 -4.78 -4.12 -2.45
N VAL A 171 -4.11 -4.03 -3.59
CA VAL A 171 -2.67 -3.77 -3.64
C VAL A 171 -2.40 -2.59 -4.56
N CYS A 172 -1.42 -1.77 -4.19
CA CYS A 172 -0.94 -0.68 -5.04
C CYS A 172 -0.39 -1.26 -6.36
N SER A 173 -0.94 -0.85 -7.50
CA SER A 173 -0.55 -1.36 -8.83
C SER A 173 0.89 -1.03 -9.21
N HIS A 174 1.48 -0.03 -8.56
CA HIS A 174 2.81 0.48 -8.88
C HIS A 174 3.92 -0.28 -8.16
N CYS A 175 3.72 -0.67 -6.90
CA CYS A 175 4.76 -1.33 -6.11
C CYS A 175 4.45 -2.79 -5.78
N ASN A 176 3.20 -3.23 -5.91
CA ASN A 176 2.72 -4.58 -5.57
C ASN A 176 3.04 -5.08 -4.14
N SER A 177 3.64 -4.26 -3.29
CA SER A 177 4.10 -4.63 -1.95
C SER A 177 3.14 -4.19 -0.86
N ARG A 178 2.54 -3.00 -0.99
CA ARG A 178 1.61 -2.45 0.00
C ARG A 178 0.21 -3.00 -0.24
N LYS A 179 -0.26 -3.81 0.71
CA LYS A 179 -1.58 -4.44 0.73
C LYS A 179 -2.50 -3.69 1.69
N PHE A 180 -3.76 -3.55 1.31
CA PHE A 180 -4.82 -2.89 2.08
C PHE A 180 -5.99 -3.85 2.19
N PHE A 181 -6.30 -4.31 3.39
CA PHE A 181 -7.40 -5.24 3.61
C PHE A 181 -8.64 -4.46 4.03
N THR A 182 -9.78 -4.84 3.47
CA THR A 182 -11.07 -4.26 3.84
C THR A 182 -12.07 -5.36 4.15
N THR A 183 -12.99 -5.06 5.06
CA THR A 183 -14.01 -5.97 5.59
C THR A 183 -15.41 -5.59 5.17
N SER A 184 -15.61 -4.35 4.68
CA SER A 184 -16.90 -3.83 4.23
C SER A 184 -16.73 -2.65 3.27
N SER A 185 -17.82 -2.20 2.64
CA SER A 185 -17.81 -1.00 1.79
C SER A 185 -17.52 0.28 2.59
N GLU A 186 -17.99 0.37 3.84
CA GLU A 186 -17.71 1.50 4.73
C GLU A 186 -16.23 1.54 5.14
N HIS A 187 -15.66 0.37 5.47
CA HIS A 187 -14.23 0.27 5.78
C HIS A 187 -13.38 0.64 4.55
N LEU A 188 -13.80 0.19 3.36
CA LEU A 188 -13.16 0.58 2.11
C LEU A 188 -13.13 2.11 1.93
N SER A 189 -14.24 2.81 2.18
CA SER A 189 -14.29 4.27 2.10
C SER A 189 -13.26 4.93 3.02
N GLY A 190 -13.10 4.43 4.24
CA GLY A 190 -12.11 4.95 5.20
C GLY A 190 -10.65 4.70 4.79
N LEU A 191 -10.38 3.65 4.01
CA LEU A 191 -9.03 3.30 3.56
C LEU A 191 -8.52 4.14 2.40
N LEU A 192 -9.40 4.76 1.62
CA LEU A 192 -9.00 5.48 0.40
C LEU A 192 -8.00 6.61 0.66
N LEU A 193 -8.16 7.36 1.75
CA LEU A 193 -7.21 8.41 2.10
C LEU A 193 -5.84 7.83 2.41
N THR A 194 -5.78 6.71 3.14
CA THR A 194 -4.55 5.97 3.44
C THR A 194 -3.88 5.45 2.17
N ILE A 195 -4.66 4.92 1.22
CA ILE A 195 -4.17 4.46 -0.08
C ILE A 195 -3.58 5.64 -0.87
N SER A 196 -4.27 6.79 -0.93
CA SER A 196 -3.77 7.99 -1.61
C SER A 196 -2.47 8.53 -0.98
N ASN A 197 -2.35 8.48 0.36
CA ASN A 197 -1.15 8.87 1.09
C ASN A 197 0.02 7.93 0.79
N HIS A 198 -0.24 6.63 0.66
CA HIS A 198 0.77 5.68 0.20
C HIS A 198 1.27 6.06 -1.20
N MET A 199 0.38 6.39 -2.15
CA MET A 199 0.79 6.74 -3.51
C MET A 199 1.70 7.97 -3.58
N GLN A 200 1.50 8.95 -2.69
CA GLN A 200 2.38 10.12 -2.56
C GLN A 200 3.80 9.77 -2.12
N THR A 201 3.95 8.73 -1.29
CA THR A 201 5.24 8.28 -0.74
C THR A 201 5.81 7.06 -1.46
N CYS A 202 5.03 6.43 -2.35
CA CYS A 202 5.41 5.26 -3.11
C CYS A 202 6.45 5.63 -4.17
N GLN A 203 7.64 5.02 -4.07
CA GLN A 203 8.76 5.28 -4.98
C GLN A 203 8.45 4.81 -6.40
N SER A 204 7.74 3.68 -6.54
CA SER A 204 7.35 3.12 -7.84
C SER A 204 6.18 3.85 -8.51
N CYS A 205 5.47 4.71 -7.77
CA CYS A 205 4.35 5.46 -8.33
C CYS A 205 4.85 6.49 -9.36
N PRO A 206 4.26 6.59 -10.56
CA PRO A 206 4.62 7.61 -11.54
C PRO A 206 4.44 9.04 -10.99
N LYS A 207 5.32 9.95 -11.40
CA LYS A 207 5.23 11.38 -11.03
C LYS A 207 3.89 12.00 -11.45
N SER A 208 3.39 11.65 -12.64
CA SER A 208 2.09 12.10 -13.15
C SER A 208 0.93 11.71 -12.23
N ALA A 209 0.87 10.44 -11.82
CA ALA A 209 -0.15 9.96 -10.89
C ALA A 209 -0.08 10.67 -9.53
N ARG A 210 1.13 10.90 -8.98
CA ARG A 210 1.29 11.69 -7.75
C ARG A 210 0.79 13.12 -7.89
N ASN A 211 1.10 13.78 -9.00
CA ASN A 211 0.64 15.15 -9.26
C ASN A 211 -0.88 15.23 -9.34
N LEU A 212 -1.53 14.26 -10.00
CA LEU A 212 -2.99 14.17 -10.08
C LEU A 212 -3.63 13.95 -8.70
N ILE A 213 -3.06 13.07 -7.87
CA ILE A 213 -3.53 12.87 -6.48
C ILE A 213 -3.42 14.16 -5.67
N THR A 214 -2.31 14.88 -5.79
CA THR A 214 -2.10 16.17 -5.10
C THR A 214 -3.16 17.19 -5.54
N ARG A 215 -3.44 17.26 -6.84
CA ARG A 215 -4.45 18.15 -7.41
C ARG A 215 -5.86 17.81 -6.90
N PHE A 216 -6.30 16.55 -7.03
CA PHE A 216 -7.64 16.14 -6.61
C PHE A 216 -7.85 16.23 -5.10
N ARG A 217 -6.77 16.11 -4.31
CA ARG A 217 -6.85 16.32 -2.85
C ARG A 217 -7.33 17.73 -2.48
N GLY A 218 -6.98 18.75 -3.26
CA GLY A 218 -7.42 20.13 -3.01
C GLY A 218 -8.93 20.35 -3.22
N THR A 219 -9.59 19.51 -4.03
CA THR A 219 -11.02 19.62 -4.36
C THR A 219 -11.88 18.54 -3.70
N HIS A 220 -11.27 17.50 -3.13
CA HIS A 220 -11.93 16.32 -2.58
C HIS A 220 -13.08 16.63 -1.63
N ASP A 221 -12.82 17.41 -0.58
CA ASP A 221 -13.84 17.72 0.44
C ASP A 221 -15.01 18.53 -0.13
N LYS A 222 -14.76 19.37 -1.14
CA LYS A 222 -15.82 20.13 -1.81
C LYS A 222 -16.68 19.22 -2.66
N GLN A 223 -16.05 18.31 -3.42
CA GLN A 223 -16.75 17.33 -4.26
C GLN A 223 -17.56 16.36 -3.42
N LEU A 224 -17.01 15.82 -2.33
CA LEU A 224 -17.75 14.92 -1.43
C LEU A 224 -18.97 15.58 -0.77
N LYS A 225 -18.93 16.90 -0.52
CA LYS A 225 -20.11 17.63 -0.02
C LYS A 225 -21.18 17.86 -1.09
N GLN A 226 -20.79 17.85 -2.36
CA GLN A 226 -21.70 18.01 -3.49
C GLN A 226 -22.34 16.68 -3.89
N VAL A 227 -21.63 15.57 -3.73
CA VAL A 227 -22.15 14.22 -3.91
C VAL A 227 -23.07 13.89 -2.73
N SER A 228 -24.22 13.28 -3.00
CA SER A 228 -25.11 12.86 -1.90
C SER A 228 -24.41 11.74 -1.08
N PRO A 229 -24.57 11.72 0.26
CA PRO A 229 -24.00 10.65 1.07
C PRO A 229 -24.41 9.24 0.60
N ASP A 230 -25.64 9.10 0.12
CA ASP A 230 -26.18 7.85 -0.40
C ASP A 230 -25.53 7.43 -1.73
N ASP A 231 -25.24 8.37 -2.62
CA ASP A 231 -24.54 8.08 -3.88
C ASP A 231 -23.10 7.62 -3.64
N HIS A 232 -22.39 8.28 -2.73
CA HIS A 232 -21.04 7.87 -2.36
C HIS A 232 -21.02 6.49 -1.70
N ALA A 233 -21.97 6.22 -0.79
CA ALA A 233 -22.12 4.89 -0.19
C ALA A 233 -22.42 3.82 -1.26
N LYS A 234 -23.30 4.13 -2.22
CA LYS A 234 -23.63 3.25 -3.35
C LYS A 234 -22.40 2.98 -4.23
N CYS A 235 -21.57 3.99 -4.50
CA CYS A 235 -20.29 3.82 -5.19
C CYS A 235 -19.39 2.81 -4.46
N MET A 236 -19.20 2.99 -3.15
CA MET A 236 -18.36 2.09 -2.35
C MET A 236 -18.93 0.67 -2.31
N GLN A 237 -20.25 0.53 -2.26
CA GLN A 237 -20.92 -0.76 -2.33
C GLN A 237 -20.72 -1.47 -3.68
N HIS A 238 -20.77 -0.74 -4.80
CA HIS A 238 -20.49 -1.29 -6.12
C HIS A 238 -19.05 -1.81 -6.22
N VAL A 239 -18.09 -1.00 -5.78
CA VAL A 239 -16.66 -1.33 -5.79
C VAL A 239 -16.38 -2.55 -4.91
N TRP A 240 -16.93 -2.56 -3.69
CA TRP A 240 -16.83 -3.68 -2.76
C TRP A 240 -17.39 -4.98 -3.34
N THR A 241 -18.58 -4.92 -3.95
CA THR A 241 -19.21 -6.09 -4.57
C THR A 241 -18.32 -6.68 -5.67
N ARG A 242 -17.71 -5.83 -6.51
CA ARG A 242 -16.77 -6.27 -7.56
C ARG A 242 -15.48 -6.82 -6.98
N LEU A 243 -14.98 -6.24 -5.90
CA LEU A 243 -13.79 -6.72 -5.20
C LEU A 243 -14.00 -8.14 -4.64
N VAL A 244 -15.13 -8.36 -3.96
CA VAL A 244 -15.53 -9.68 -3.44
C VAL A 244 -15.73 -10.68 -4.58
N ALA A 245 -16.31 -10.25 -5.71
CA ALA A 245 -16.46 -11.13 -6.88
C ALA A 245 -15.11 -11.50 -7.50
N ALA A 246 -14.16 -10.56 -7.56
CA ALA A 246 -12.81 -10.80 -8.08
C ALA A 246 -12.05 -11.80 -7.21
N SER A 247 -12.13 -11.69 -5.88
CA SER A 247 -11.44 -12.63 -4.98
C SER A 247 -11.98 -14.05 -5.07
N LYS A 248 -13.28 -14.22 -5.39
CA LYS A 248 -13.88 -15.54 -5.65
C LYS A 248 -13.44 -16.16 -6.98
N LYS A 249 -13.15 -15.35 -8.01
CA LYS A 249 -12.71 -15.85 -9.32
C LYS A 249 -11.30 -16.43 -9.29
N GLU A 250 -10.38 -15.78 -8.58
CA GLU A 250 -9.00 -16.27 -8.43
C GLU A 250 -8.94 -17.65 -7.77
N LYS A 251 -9.82 -17.92 -6.80
CA LYS A 251 -9.94 -19.26 -6.20
C LYS A 251 -10.24 -20.34 -7.24
N LYS A 252 -11.22 -20.10 -8.12
CA LYS A 252 -11.61 -21.09 -9.14
C LYS A 252 -10.49 -21.37 -10.14
N LYS A 253 -9.67 -20.36 -10.48
CA LYS A 253 -8.55 -20.54 -11.40
C LYS A 253 -7.46 -21.45 -10.80
N ASN A 254 -7.24 -21.35 -9.49
CA ASN A 254 -6.23 -22.13 -8.79
C ASN A 254 -6.70 -23.55 -8.40
N THR A 255 -8.02 -23.81 -8.33
CA THR A 255 -8.56 -25.14 -8.03
C THR A 255 -8.70 -26.05 -9.27
N VAL A 256 -8.34 -25.58 -10.47
CA VAL A 256 -8.18 -26.50 -11.61
C VAL A 256 -6.97 -27.37 -11.29
N LYS A 257 -7.23 -28.57 -10.75
CA LYS A 257 -6.24 -29.64 -10.55
C LYS A 257 -5.34 -29.65 -11.78
N PRO A 258 -4.00 -29.71 -11.63
CA PRO A 258 -3.17 -30.06 -12.76
C PRO A 258 -3.76 -31.36 -13.29
N VAL A 259 -4.36 -31.28 -14.48
CA VAL A 259 -4.67 -32.48 -15.23
C VAL A 259 -3.29 -33.09 -15.38
N ILE A 260 -3.05 -34.15 -14.60
CA ILE A 260 -1.96 -35.08 -14.88
C ILE A 260 -2.30 -35.54 -16.29
N GLU A 261 -1.70 -34.89 -17.27
CA GLU A 261 -1.72 -35.36 -18.64
C GLU A 261 -1.29 -36.81 -18.54
N SER A 262 -2.21 -37.68 -18.93
CA SER A 262 -1.99 -39.11 -19.10
C SER A 262 -0.61 -39.36 -19.70
N GLU A 263 0.01 -40.46 -19.28
CA GLU A 263 1.42 -40.89 -19.44
C GLU A 263 2.08 -40.79 -20.84
N GLU A 264 1.44 -40.20 -21.85
CA GLU A 264 1.98 -39.98 -23.19
C GLU A 264 3.06 -38.86 -23.25
N ASN A 265 3.14 -37.96 -22.27
CA ASN A 265 4.16 -36.89 -22.26
C ASN A 265 5.49 -37.24 -21.56
N VAL A 266 5.66 -38.48 -21.07
CA VAL A 266 6.96 -38.97 -20.55
C VAL A 266 8.00 -39.14 -21.68
N CYS A 267 7.60 -39.13 -22.95
CA CYS A 267 8.54 -39.23 -24.07
C CYS A 267 9.31 -37.93 -24.41
N TYR A 268 8.81 -36.74 -24.04
CA TYR A 268 9.49 -35.48 -24.41
C TYR A 268 10.63 -35.09 -23.47
N LEU A 269 10.61 -35.53 -22.21
CA LEU A 269 11.68 -35.24 -21.25
C LEU A 269 12.84 -36.24 -21.29
N ARG A 270 12.69 -37.39 -21.97
CA ARG A 270 13.81 -38.30 -22.27
C ARG A 270 14.68 -37.83 -23.44
N ASN A 271 14.20 -36.89 -24.26
CA ASN A 271 14.94 -36.45 -25.45
C ASN A 271 15.93 -35.30 -25.18
N TRP A 272 15.95 -34.74 -23.96
CA TRP A 272 16.89 -33.67 -23.59
C TRP A 272 18.25 -34.18 -23.10
N SER A 273 18.41 -35.46 -22.73
CA SER A 273 19.74 -36.00 -22.40
C SER A 273 20.64 -36.13 -23.63
N HIS A 274 20.06 -36.37 -24.82
CA HIS A 274 20.81 -36.47 -26.07
C HIS A 274 21.28 -35.10 -26.62
N VAL A 275 20.59 -34.00 -26.28
CA VAL A 275 20.99 -32.65 -26.73
C VAL A 275 22.16 -32.12 -25.91
N ILE A 276 22.28 -32.50 -24.64
CA ILE A 276 23.41 -32.11 -23.78
C ILE A 276 24.67 -32.94 -24.11
N GLU A 277 24.54 -34.20 -24.55
CA GLU A 277 25.69 -34.96 -25.07
C GLU A 277 26.21 -34.42 -26.43
N CYS A 278 25.34 -33.82 -27.25
CA CYS A 278 25.75 -33.27 -28.56
C CYS A 278 26.58 -31.97 -28.45
N ILE A 279 26.39 -31.18 -27.40
CA ILE A 279 27.21 -29.97 -27.17
C ILE A 279 28.60 -30.34 -26.59
N CYS A 280 28.71 -31.47 -25.88
CA CYS A 280 30.00 -31.95 -25.36
C CYS A 280 30.83 -32.68 -26.43
N CYS A 281 30.22 -33.24 -27.48
CA CYS A 281 30.92 -34.00 -28.52
C CYS A 281 31.55 -33.14 -29.64
N CYS A 282 31.09 -31.89 -29.84
CA CYS A 282 31.65 -31.00 -30.87
C CYS A 282 33.03 -30.40 -30.53
N CYS A 283 33.56 -30.62 -29.31
CA CYS A 283 34.86 -30.08 -28.89
C CYS A 283 36.06 -31.05 -29.08
N CYS A 284 35.87 -32.28 -29.58
CA CYS A 284 36.91 -33.32 -29.51
C CYS A 284 37.47 -33.83 -30.85
N THR A 285 37.14 -33.26 -32.03
CA THR A 285 37.60 -33.84 -33.32
C THR A 285 38.05 -32.85 -34.40
N TRP A 286 38.62 -31.69 -34.03
CA TRP A 286 39.35 -30.84 -34.99
C TRP A 286 40.83 -30.68 -34.59
N PRO A 287 41.79 -31.27 -35.34
CA PRO A 287 43.21 -31.22 -34.97
C PRO A 287 43.95 -29.91 -35.25
N ASP A 288 43.37 -28.92 -35.96
CA ASP A 288 44.16 -27.82 -36.55
C ASP A 288 43.64 -26.39 -36.23
N CYS A 289 43.48 -26.05 -34.95
CA CYS A 289 43.16 -24.67 -34.52
C CYS A 289 44.13 -24.09 -33.49
N CYS A 290 45.41 -24.48 -33.53
CA CYS A 290 46.48 -23.83 -32.77
C CYS A 290 47.33 -22.95 -33.69
N SER A 291 46.93 -21.69 -33.91
CA SER A 291 47.83 -20.58 -34.31
C SER A 291 47.16 -19.20 -34.23
N SER A 292 47.43 -18.48 -33.11
CA SER A 292 47.43 -16.99 -32.95
C SER A 292 46.10 -16.25 -32.69
N PRO A 293 46.12 -15.01 -32.12
CA PRO A 293 46.61 -14.55 -30.81
C PRO A 293 45.44 -13.96 -29.95
N PRO A 294 45.64 -13.39 -28.72
CA PRO A 294 44.55 -13.23 -27.75
C PRO A 294 43.69 -11.99 -28.03
N LEU A 295 42.43 -12.19 -28.40
CA LEU A 295 41.39 -11.17 -28.29
C LEU A 295 40.74 -11.24 -26.91
N SER A 296 41.34 -10.49 -25.99
CA SER A 296 40.69 -10.01 -24.78
C SER A 296 39.50 -9.11 -25.17
N LEU A 297 38.39 -9.24 -24.43
CA LEU A 297 37.15 -8.43 -24.48
C LEU A 297 36.13 -8.75 -25.58
N ALA A 298 35.39 -9.87 -25.43
CA ALA A 298 33.97 -9.96 -25.84
C ALA A 298 33.32 -11.30 -25.45
N PHE A 299 33.31 -11.73 -24.18
CA PHE A 299 32.52 -12.92 -23.78
C PHE A 299 31.99 -12.88 -22.34
N SER A 300 31.68 -11.69 -21.81
CA SER A 300 31.23 -11.53 -20.43
C SER A 300 29.71 -11.33 -20.27
N HIS A 301 28.92 -11.28 -21.35
CA HIS A 301 27.50 -10.92 -21.25
C HIS A 301 26.48 -12.02 -21.61
N THR A 302 26.91 -13.17 -22.14
CA THR A 302 26.01 -14.27 -22.52
C THR A 302 26.02 -15.46 -21.56
N LEU A 303 26.96 -15.54 -20.61
CA LEU A 303 27.00 -16.61 -19.61
C LEU A 303 26.28 -16.28 -18.28
N SER A 304 25.89 -15.03 -18.04
CA SER A 304 25.16 -14.65 -16.82
C SER A 304 23.67 -15.02 -16.85
N LEU A 305 23.08 -15.22 -18.03
CA LEU A 305 21.64 -15.53 -18.17
C LEU A 305 21.33 -17.04 -18.19
N ALA A 306 22.34 -17.89 -18.41
CA ALA A 306 22.16 -19.35 -18.40
C ALA A 306 22.34 -19.98 -17.00
N SER A 307 23.05 -19.31 -16.09
CA SER A 307 23.26 -19.76 -14.71
C SER A 307 21.97 -19.70 -13.87
N ASP A 308 21.16 -18.65 -14.05
CA ASP A 308 19.98 -18.41 -13.20
C ASP A 308 18.79 -19.32 -13.55
N TYR A 309 18.74 -19.84 -14.78
CA TYR A 309 17.72 -20.81 -15.19
C TYR A 309 18.03 -22.25 -14.72
N LEU A 310 19.30 -22.63 -14.61
CA LEU A 310 19.69 -23.96 -14.15
C LEU A 310 19.66 -24.09 -12.62
N LEU A 311 19.94 -23.01 -11.88
CA LEU A 311 19.82 -23.03 -10.41
C LEU A 311 18.36 -23.13 -9.93
N ASN A 312 17.39 -22.54 -10.66
CA ASN A 312 15.97 -22.66 -10.31
C ASN A 312 15.39 -24.05 -10.64
N ALA A 313 15.95 -24.77 -11.61
CA ALA A 313 15.48 -26.11 -11.96
C ALA A 313 15.93 -27.20 -10.96
N LEU A 314 17.04 -26.98 -10.25
CA LEU A 314 17.59 -27.95 -9.29
C LEU A 314 17.01 -27.83 -7.86
N TRP A 315 16.25 -26.78 -7.55
CA TRP A 315 15.62 -26.59 -6.24
C TRP A 315 14.16 -27.04 -6.14
N CYS A 316 13.55 -27.51 -7.23
CA CYS A 316 12.17 -28.03 -7.23
C CYS A 316 12.05 -29.55 -7.09
N ASN A 317 13.11 -30.28 -6.69
CA ASN A 317 13.04 -31.74 -6.61
C ASN A 317 13.62 -32.37 -5.32
N HIS A 318 13.61 -31.64 -4.21
CA HIS A 318 13.78 -32.21 -2.89
C HIS A 318 13.08 -31.33 -1.84
N GLY A 319 11.92 -31.80 -1.36
CA GLY A 319 11.15 -31.16 -0.29
C GLY A 319 9.66 -31.18 -0.60
#